data_AF-A0A1H2UW00-F1
#
_entry.id   AF-A0A1H2UW00-F1
#
_cell.length_a   1.000
_cell.length_b   1.000
_cell.length_c   1.000
_cell.angle_alpha   90.00
_cell.angle_beta   90.00
_cell.angle_gamma   90.00
#
_symmetry.space_group_name_H-M   'P 1'
#
loop_
_entity.id
_entity.type
_entity.pdbx_description
1 polymer ?
#
loop_
_entity_poly.entity_id
_entity_poly.type
_entity_poly.pdbx_seq_one_letter_code
_entity_poly.pdbx_strand_id
1 'polypeptide(L)'
;MFLAVRRTADFINEAIEKAYFEFVDKPFSAANVKLMIESGNAAMRTFVAEGAIIGGRVWLDQDLNEPIALASGRITLSLDFEPPAPMEDIRFIAHRNIEYYLDLTKAALQAAA
;
A
#
# COMPACT_ATOMS: atom_id res chain seq x y z
N MET A 1 -15.00 -7.38 -8.23
CA MET A 1 -13.96 -7.29 -7.19
C MET A 1 -13.23 -8.61 -7.12
N PHE A 2 -11.89 -8.59 -7.17
CA PHE A 2 -11.08 -9.81 -7.12
C PHE A 2 -10.95 -10.35 -5.69
N LEU A 3 -10.91 -11.68 -5.53
CA LEU A 3 -10.78 -12.30 -4.21
C LEU A 3 -9.45 -11.93 -3.53
N ALA A 4 -8.36 -11.84 -4.29
CA ALA A 4 -7.05 -11.44 -3.78
C ALA A 4 -7.07 -10.04 -3.15
N VAL A 5 -7.73 -9.08 -3.81
CA VAL A 5 -7.90 -7.71 -3.30
C VAL A 5 -8.71 -7.73 -2.01
N ARG A 6 -9.84 -8.46 -1.98
CA ARG A 6 -10.68 -8.57 -0.78
C ARG A 6 -9.94 -9.21 0.39
N ARG A 7 -9.20 -10.30 0.15
CA ARG A 7 -8.45 -11.01 1.20
C ARG A 7 -7.33 -10.17 1.79
N THR A 8 -6.66 -9.38 0.95
CA THR A 8 -5.63 -8.46 1.40
C THR A 8 -6.25 -7.36 2.26
N ALA A 9 -7.40 -6.83 1.87
CA ALA A 9 -8.13 -5.84 2.65
C ALA A 9 -8.59 -6.38 4.02
N ASP A 10 -9.20 -7.58 4.03
CA ASP A 10 -9.61 -8.24 5.28
C ASP A 10 -8.41 -8.47 6.21
N PHE A 11 -7.28 -8.95 5.66
CA PHE A 11 -6.05 -9.16 6.41
C PHE A 11 -5.47 -7.88 7.01
N ILE A 12 -5.41 -6.80 6.23
CA ILE A 12 -4.88 -5.50 6.72
C ILE A 12 -5.76 -4.94 7.83
N ASN A 13 -7.08 -5.01 7.68
CA ASN A 13 -8.01 -4.56 8.71
C ASN A 13 -7.80 -5.35 10.01
N GLU A 14 -7.75 -6.68 9.95
CA GLU A 14 -7.52 -7.52 11.12
C GLU A 14 -6.13 -7.26 11.75
N ALA A 15 -5.10 -7.09 10.94
CA ALA A 15 -3.74 -6.81 11.41
C ALA A 15 -3.64 -5.47 12.15
N ILE A 16 -4.27 -4.43 11.60
CA ILE A 16 -4.31 -3.10 12.22
C ILE A 16 -5.14 -3.12 13.50
N GLU A 17 -6.34 -3.70 13.48
CA GLU A 17 -7.16 -3.83 14.69
C GLU A 17 -6.38 -4.53 15.81
N LYS A 18 -5.71 -5.64 15.49
CA LYS A 18 -4.88 -6.38 16.42
C LYS A 18 -3.72 -5.55 16.97
N ALA A 19 -3.02 -4.80 16.12
CA ALA A 19 -1.90 -3.95 16.53
C ALA A 19 -2.36 -2.80 17.43
N TYR A 20 -3.57 -2.28 17.19
CA TYR A 20 -4.08 -1.12 17.93
C TYR A 20 -4.65 -1.46 19.30
N PHE A 21 -4.90 -2.74 19.62
CA PHE A 21 -5.28 -3.15 20.97
C PHE A 21 -4.28 -2.72 22.04
N GLU A 22 -3.00 -2.53 21.70
CA GLU A 22 -2.02 -2.03 22.67
C GLU A 22 -2.39 -0.64 23.21
N PHE A 23 -3.05 0.20 22.41
CA PHE A 23 -3.41 1.56 22.80
C PHE A 23 -4.70 1.65 23.63
N VAL A 24 -5.46 0.55 23.71
CA VAL A 24 -6.64 0.47 24.58
C VAL A 24 -6.20 0.66 26.03
N ASP A 25 -6.99 1.38 26.82
CA ASP A 25 -6.73 1.75 28.22
C ASP A 25 -5.52 2.69 28.45
N LYS A 26 -4.77 3.07 27.41
CA LYS A 26 -3.73 4.10 27.56
C LYS A 26 -4.35 5.48 27.73
N PRO A 27 -3.71 6.40 28.48
CA PRO A 27 -4.24 7.75 28.68
C PRO A 27 -4.35 8.50 27.35
N PHE A 28 -5.44 9.23 27.16
CA PHE A 28 -5.62 10.08 25.98
C PHE A 28 -4.66 11.28 26.05
N SER A 29 -3.48 11.14 25.47
CA SER A 29 -2.42 12.15 25.44
C SER A 29 -1.96 12.42 24.01
N ALA A 30 -1.46 13.64 23.75
CA ALA A 30 -0.92 14.00 22.43
C ALA A 30 0.22 13.06 21.99
N ALA A 31 1.02 12.57 22.94
CA ALA A 31 2.08 11.60 22.67
C ALA A 31 1.53 10.26 22.17
N ASN A 32 0.47 9.73 22.81
CA ASN A 32 -0.15 8.47 22.39
C ASN A 32 -0.85 8.60 21.04
N VAL A 33 -1.56 9.69 20.79
CA VAL A 33 -2.20 9.94 19.48
C VAL A 33 -1.15 10.02 18.37
N LYS A 34 -0.05 10.74 18.61
CA LYS A 34 1.06 10.81 17.66
C LYS A 34 1.65 9.42 17.39
N LEU A 35 1.90 8.65 18.46
CA LEU A 35 2.46 7.30 18.35
C LEU A 35 1.53 6.35 17.59
N MET A 36 0.21 6.44 17.79
CA MET A 36 -0.78 5.68 17.02
C MET A 36 -0.63 5.95 15.51
N ILE A 37 -0.64 7.23 15.11
CA ILE A 37 -0.50 7.63 13.71
C ILE A 37 0.85 7.18 13.14
N GLU A 38 1.94 7.35 13.89
CA GLU A 38 3.28 6.94 13.45
C GLU A 38 3.40 5.41 13.31
N SER A 39 2.83 4.66 14.24
CA SER A 39 2.79 3.19 14.23
C SER A 39 1.97 2.67 13.05
N GLY A 40 0.77 3.21 12.83
CA GLY A 40 -0.04 2.87 11.65
C GLY A 40 0.68 3.13 10.34
N ASN A 41 1.31 4.30 10.19
CA ASN A 41 2.09 4.61 9.00
C ASN A 41 3.36 3.76 8.86
N ALA A 42 3.97 3.30 9.96
CA ALA A 42 5.08 2.36 9.92
C ALA A 42 4.65 0.98 9.42
N ALA A 43 3.48 0.50 9.85
CA ALA A 43 2.88 -0.72 9.32
C ALA A 43 2.60 -0.60 7.81
N MET A 44 2.01 0.52 7.37
CA MET A 44 1.74 0.75 5.93
C MET A 44 3.03 0.73 5.10
N ARG A 45 4.11 1.38 5.57
CA ARG A 45 5.41 1.32 4.89
C ARG A 45 5.95 -0.10 4.77
N THR A 46 5.73 -0.94 5.79
CA THR A 46 6.14 -2.34 5.78
C THR A 46 5.36 -3.12 4.72
N PHE A 47 4.03 -2.96 4.67
CA PHE A 47 3.19 -3.61 3.66
C PHE A 47 3.51 -3.17 2.23
N VAL A 48 3.89 -1.91 2.02
CA VAL A 48 4.38 -1.43 0.72
C VAL A 48 5.73 -2.08 0.38
N ALA A 49 6.66 -2.16 1.34
CA ALA A 49 7.97 -2.77 1.13
C ALA A 49 7.88 -4.27 0.81
N GLU A 50 6.91 -4.97 1.39
CA GLU A 50 6.61 -6.38 1.09
C GLU A 50 5.85 -6.57 -0.23
N GLY A 51 5.35 -5.48 -0.84
CA GLY A 51 4.54 -5.53 -2.06
C GLY A 51 3.10 -6.01 -1.85
N ALA A 52 2.62 -6.05 -0.61
CA ALA A 52 1.24 -6.41 -0.28
C ALA A 52 0.24 -5.32 -0.71
N ILE A 53 0.66 -4.05 -0.68
CA ILE A 53 -0.14 -2.90 -1.13
C ILE A 53 0.70 -1.95 -2.00
N ILE A 54 0.03 -1.20 -2.87
CA ILE A 54 0.66 -0.16 -3.71
C ILE A 54 0.97 1.08 -2.88
N GLY A 55 0.09 1.40 -1.94
CA GLY A 55 0.22 2.54 -1.04
C GLY A 55 -0.83 2.47 0.06
N GLY A 56 -0.61 3.26 1.11
CA GLY A 56 -1.54 3.44 2.21
C GLY A 56 -1.02 4.40 3.27
N ARG A 57 -1.93 5.02 4.00
CA ARG A 57 -1.66 6.04 5.02
C ARG A 57 -2.69 5.97 6.13
N VAL A 58 -2.24 6.29 7.34
CA VAL A 58 -3.12 6.53 8.49
C VAL A 58 -3.04 8.00 8.88
N TRP A 59 -4.20 8.62 9.12
CA TRP A 59 -4.29 9.99 9.61
C TRP A 59 -5.49 10.17 10.54
N LEU A 60 -5.48 11.27 11.29
CA LEU A 60 -6.60 11.71 12.10
C LEU A 60 -7.39 12.76 11.33
N ASP A 61 -8.67 12.49 11.08
CA ASP A 61 -9.58 13.45 10.47
C ASP A 61 -10.21 14.33 11.55
N GLN A 62 -10.21 15.65 11.36
CA GLN A 62 -10.81 16.57 12.32
C GLN A 62 -12.33 16.53 12.28
N ASP A 63 -12.92 16.28 11.10
CA ASP A 63 -14.36 16.29 10.91
C ASP A 63 -15.05 15.09 11.56
N LEU A 64 -14.30 13.99 11.77
CA LEU A 64 -14.80 12.77 12.43
C LEU A 64 -14.60 12.78 13.95
N ASN A 65 -13.87 13.75 14.50
CA ASN A 65 -13.40 13.75 15.88
C ASN A 65 -13.89 14.99 16.64
N GLU A 66 -15.20 15.06 16.84
CA GLU A 66 -15.86 16.09 17.63
C GLU A 66 -15.36 16.12 19.09
N PRO A 67 -15.22 17.29 19.74
CA PRO A 67 -14.69 17.41 21.10
C PRO A 67 -15.43 16.56 22.14
N ILE A 68 -16.75 16.40 21.98
CA ILE A 68 -17.58 15.64 22.92
C ILE A 68 -17.31 14.13 22.83
N ALA A 69 -16.97 13.62 21.64
CA ALA A 69 -16.59 12.24 21.43
C ALA A 69 -15.20 11.97 22.01
N LEU A 70 -14.26 12.88 21.77
CA LEU A 70 -12.89 12.79 22.30
C LEU A 70 -12.86 12.84 23.83
N ALA A 71 -13.66 13.72 24.45
CA ALA A 71 -13.83 13.77 25.90
C ALA A 71 -14.42 12.47 26.48
N SER A 72 -15.17 11.72 25.67
CA SER A 72 -15.70 10.40 26.03
C SER A 72 -14.69 9.27 25.77
N GLY A 73 -13.45 9.59 25.38
CA GLY A 73 -12.40 8.61 25.10
C GLY A 73 -12.52 7.94 23.73
N ARG A 74 -13.39 8.42 22.83
CA ARG A 74 -13.57 7.83 21.50
C ARG A 74 -12.78 8.63 20.47
N ILE A 75 -11.92 7.95 19.74
CA ILE A 75 -11.11 8.50 18.66
C ILE A 75 -11.28 7.64 17.42
N THR A 76 -11.44 8.28 16.26
CA THR A 76 -11.57 7.60 14.97
C THR A 76 -10.38 7.96 14.10
N LEU A 77 -9.63 6.95 13.66
CA LEU A 77 -8.55 7.11 12.70
C LEU A 77 -9.04 6.74 11.30
N SER A 78 -8.61 7.54 10.32
CA SER A 78 -8.83 7.26 8.92
C SER A 78 -7.63 6.51 8.35
N LEU A 79 -7.91 5.50 7.55
CA LEU A 79 -6.93 4.64 6.90
C LEU A 79 -7.33 4.53 5.43
N ASP A 80 -6.36 4.73 4.53
CA ASP A 80 -6.47 4.31 3.14
C ASP A 80 -5.40 3.26 2.82
N PHE A 81 -5.72 2.35 1.92
CA PHE A 81 -4.79 1.40 1.33
C PHE A 81 -5.36 0.86 0.02
N GLU A 82 -4.48 0.48 -0.90
CA GLU A 82 -4.90 -0.18 -2.15
C GLU A 82 -4.03 -1.43 -2.41
N PRO A 83 -4.64 -2.63 -2.37
CA PRO A 83 -3.97 -3.86 -2.79
C PRO A 83 -3.77 -3.90 -4.31
N PRO A 84 -2.69 -4.53 -4.82
CA PRO A 84 -2.51 -4.70 -6.26
C PRO A 84 -3.57 -5.66 -6.83
N ALA A 85 -4.26 -5.22 -7.88
CA ALA A 85 -5.18 -6.08 -8.62
C ALA A 85 -4.42 -7.13 -9.45
N PRO A 86 -4.96 -8.35 -9.60
CA PRO A 86 -4.39 -9.34 -10.51
C PRO A 86 -4.51 -8.83 -11.96
N MET A 87 -3.49 -9.13 -12.77
CA MET A 87 -3.51 -8.90 -14.21
C MET A 87 -4.38 -9.98 -14.89
N GLU A 88 -5.70 -9.82 -14.83
CA GLU A 88 -6.67 -10.80 -15.36
C GLU A 88 -6.57 -10.99 -16.88
N ASP A 89 -6.30 -9.91 -17.62
CA ASP A 89 -6.19 -9.94 -19.09
C ASP A 89 -4.93 -9.19 -19.55
N ILE A 90 -4.02 -9.91 -20.19
CA ILE A 90 -2.75 -9.40 -20.72
C ILE A 90 -2.78 -9.56 -22.24
N ARG A 91 -2.78 -8.43 -22.96
CA ARG A 91 -2.85 -8.41 -24.43
C ARG A 91 -1.55 -7.90 -25.03
N PHE A 92 -1.14 -8.53 -26.12
CA PHE A 92 0.06 -8.14 -26.86
C PHE A 92 -0.31 -7.53 -28.21
N ILE A 93 0.37 -6.45 -28.57
CA ILE A 93 0.38 -5.92 -29.94
C ILE A 93 1.78 -6.18 -30.48
N ALA A 94 1.87 -6.98 -31.55
CA ALA A 94 3.13 -7.35 -32.16
C ALA A 94 3.54 -6.33 -33.23
N HIS A 95 4.78 -5.84 -33.16
CA HIS A 95 5.38 -4.96 -34.15
C HIS A 95 6.65 -5.59 -34.72
N ARG A 96 6.85 -5.48 -36.03
CA ARG A 96 8.11 -5.88 -36.68
C ARG A 96 9.07 -4.69 -36.67
N ASN A 97 10.28 -4.87 -36.14
CA ASN A 97 11.36 -3.91 -36.28
C ASN A 97 12.39 -4.41 -37.32
N ILE A 98 12.57 -3.66 -38.41
CA ILE A 98 13.48 -4.00 -39.52
C ILE A 98 14.91 -3.52 -39.21
N GLU A 99 15.11 -2.62 -38.25
CA GLU A 99 16.43 -2.09 -37.90
C GLU A 99 17.37 -3.17 -37.32
N TYR A 100 16.84 -4.30 -36.84
CA TYR A 100 17.64 -5.45 -36.41
C TYR A 100 18.53 -6.03 -37.51
N TYR A 101 18.23 -5.79 -38.79
CA TYR A 101 19.13 -6.16 -39.89
C TYR A 101 20.46 -5.36 -39.86
N LEU A 102 20.46 -4.16 -39.30
CA LEU A 102 21.68 -3.36 -39.14
C LEU A 102 22.63 -3.98 -38.10
N ASP A 103 22.09 -4.53 -37.01
CA ASP A 103 22.92 -5.20 -36.01
C ASP A 103 23.41 -6.58 -36.51
N LEU A 104 22.57 -7.31 -37.26
CA LEU A 104 22.96 -8.55 -37.93
C LEU A 104 24.13 -8.33 -38.89
N THR A 105 24.06 -7.29 -39.72
CA THR A 105 25.11 -6.97 -40.69
C THR A 105 26.41 -6.52 -40.03
N LYS A 106 26.34 -5.73 -38.96
CA LYS A 106 27.53 -5.40 -38.15
C LYS A 106 28.18 -6.65 -37.55
N ALA A 107 27.40 -7.56 -36.98
CA ALA A 107 27.91 -8.81 -36.42
C ALA A 107 28.58 -9.69 -37.49
N ALA A 108 27.98 -9.79 -38.68
CA ALA A 108 28.56 -10.52 -39.80
C ALA A 108 29.90 -9.90 -40.27
N LEU A 109 29.99 -8.57 -40.34
CA LEU A 109 31.22 -7.87 -40.71
C LEU A 109 32.35 -8.07 -39.67
N GLN A 110 32.02 -8.11 -38.38
CA GLN A 110 33.00 -8.37 -37.32
C GLN A 110 33.53 -9.81 -37.35
N ALA A 111 32.70 -10.79 -37.73
CA ALA A 111 33.12 -12.18 -37.84
C ALA A 111 33.93 -12.48 -39.11
N ALA A 112 33.85 -11.61 -40.12
CA ALA A 112 34.57 -11.73 -41.38
C ALA A 112 35.93 -11.02 -41.41
N ALA A 113 36.26 -10.26 -40.35
CA ALA A 113 37.54 -9.58 -40.15
C ALA A 113 38.46 -10.42 -39.24
#